data_AF-A0A1C4V8I6-F1
#
_entry.id   AF-A0A1C4V8I6-F1
#
_cell.length_a   1.000
_cell.length_b   1.000
_cell.length_c   1.000
_cell.angle_alpha   90.00
_cell.angle_beta   90.00
_cell.angle_gamma   90.00
#
_symmetry.space_group_name_H-M   'P 1'
#
loop_
_entity.id
_entity.type
_entity.pdbx_description
1 polymer ?
#
loop_
_entity_poly.entity_id
_entity_poly.type
_entity_poly.pdbx_seq_one_letter_code
_entity_poly.pdbx_strand_id
1 'polypeptide(L)'
;MSMKRWLAGAGLLALTGALAACAVDTRPGADAAPPAVAGQDVTGVTDSVPVGLSATPPKTSSAPRGFPGNRQYTIVRVGAFESGLSLPDSGRLAEVDDDQGRQLFVPTPLGGGKYLIKAYSRASAGPLCWRVHNPGDTRPLEVRAATCKTDDPRQQFEIVAATSTTPSYLISNAGAFLRDSARSGLILEELGDAPPTSSFRFNDNGPAPANR
;
A
#
# COMPACT_ATOMS: atom_id res chain seq x y z
N MET A 1 -39.84 37.55 -17.80
CA MET A 1 -40.71 36.38 -17.52
C MET A 1 -39.86 35.45 -16.63
N SER A 2 -40.26 35.01 -15.41
CA SER A 2 -41.45 34.21 -15.02
C SER A 2 -41.40 32.80 -15.65
N MET A 3 -41.46 31.63 -14.98
CA MET A 3 -41.57 31.14 -13.57
C MET A 3 -41.09 29.65 -13.55
N LYS A 4 -40.84 28.83 -12.50
CA LYS A 4 -40.88 28.73 -11.00
C LYS A 4 -39.61 27.89 -10.58
N ARG A 5 -39.12 27.63 -9.36
CA ARG A 5 -39.58 27.29 -7.98
C ARG A 5 -40.17 25.86 -7.75
N TRP A 6 -39.89 25.32 -6.55
CA TRP A 6 -40.38 24.06 -5.92
C TRP A 6 -39.66 22.78 -6.39
N LEU A 7 -39.45 21.72 -5.57
CA LEU A 7 -39.94 21.40 -4.21
C LEU A 7 -38.82 20.75 -3.34
N ALA A 8 -39.11 20.49 -2.05
CA ALA A 8 -38.22 19.81 -1.09
C ALA A 8 -38.77 18.44 -0.69
N GLY A 9 -37.94 17.58 -0.08
CA GLY A 9 -38.36 16.31 0.50
C GLY A 9 -37.43 15.88 1.63
N ALA A 10 -37.99 15.67 2.82
CA ALA A 10 -37.30 15.10 3.98
C ALA A 10 -37.88 13.70 4.28
N GLY A 11 -37.01 12.75 4.63
CA GLY A 11 -37.40 11.38 4.95
C GLY A 11 -36.63 10.88 6.17
N LEU A 12 -37.21 11.02 7.35
CA LEU A 12 -36.67 10.48 8.59
C LEU A 12 -37.31 9.11 8.86
N LEU A 13 -36.50 8.05 8.93
CA LEU A 13 -36.93 6.74 9.37
C LEU A 13 -35.92 6.17 10.36
N ALA A 14 -36.34 6.04 11.61
CA ALA A 14 -35.63 5.32 12.65
C ALA A 14 -36.49 4.11 13.07
N LEU A 15 -35.89 2.92 13.12
CA LEU A 15 -36.45 1.79 13.84
C LEU A 15 -35.40 1.21 14.78
N THR A 16 -35.78 1.10 16.04
CA THR A 16 -35.03 0.44 17.12
C THR A 16 -35.32 -1.06 17.11
N GLY A 17 -34.28 -1.88 17.27
CA GLY A 17 -34.39 -3.31 17.59
C GLY A 17 -33.22 -3.70 18.49
N ALA A 18 -33.49 -4.46 19.56
CA ALA A 18 -32.52 -4.74 20.62
C ALA A 18 -32.72 -6.14 21.22
N LEU A 19 -31.78 -6.52 22.09
CA LEU A 19 -31.77 -7.70 22.96
C LEU A 19 -31.40 -9.05 22.31
N ALA A 20 -30.16 -9.46 22.57
CA ALA A 20 -29.83 -10.83 22.98
C ALA A 20 -28.67 -10.74 23.99
N ALA A 21 -28.78 -11.44 25.13
CA ALA A 21 -27.78 -11.42 26.20
C ALA A 21 -27.85 -12.72 27.03
N CYS A 22 -26.73 -13.06 27.69
CA CYS A 22 -26.52 -14.26 28.51
C CYS A 22 -26.50 -15.59 27.69
N ALA A 23 -25.83 -16.66 28.13
CA ALA A 23 -25.09 -16.87 29.38
C ALA A 23 -23.75 -17.60 29.17
N VAL A 24 -22.92 -17.56 30.22
CA VAL A 24 -21.74 -18.44 30.43
C VAL A 24 -22.19 -19.85 30.79
N ASP A 25 -21.44 -20.89 30.40
CA ASP A 25 -21.10 -21.98 31.34
C ASP A 25 -19.78 -22.70 31.00
N THR A 26 -19.35 -23.61 31.88
CA THR A 26 -17.94 -23.96 32.12
C THR A 26 -17.48 -25.37 31.68
N ARG A 27 -16.15 -25.54 31.53
CA ARG A 27 -15.44 -26.83 31.37
C ARG A 27 -15.60 -27.72 32.63
N PRO A 28 -15.46 -29.05 32.50
CA PRO A 28 -14.20 -29.66 32.98
C PRO A 28 -13.70 -30.92 32.21
N GLY A 29 -12.41 -31.25 32.40
CA GLY A 29 -11.81 -32.57 32.10
C GLY A 29 -11.30 -32.78 30.66
N ALA A 30 -10.32 -33.67 30.40
CA ALA A 30 -9.36 -34.35 31.30
C ALA A 30 -8.13 -34.82 30.50
N ASP A 31 -7.06 -35.28 31.18
CA ASP A 31 -5.79 -35.70 30.58
C ASP A 31 -5.87 -36.96 29.69
N ALA A 32 -5.11 -36.98 28.58
CA ALA A 32 -4.55 -38.21 28.01
C ALA A 32 -3.43 -37.92 26.97
N ALA A 33 -2.19 -38.31 27.28
CA ALA A 33 -1.10 -38.53 26.32
C ALA A 33 0.02 -39.38 26.97
N PRO A 34 0.87 -40.10 26.21
CA PRO A 34 0.76 -40.55 24.83
C PRO A 34 0.49 -42.08 24.76
N PRO A 35 0.69 -42.75 23.59
CA PRO A 35 1.98 -43.43 23.43
C PRO A 35 2.61 -43.25 22.04
N ALA A 36 3.91 -43.52 21.94
CA ALA A 36 4.63 -43.58 20.67
C ALA A 36 4.56 -44.98 20.05
N VAL A 37 4.51 -45.05 18.71
CA VAL A 37 4.79 -46.25 17.93
C VAL A 37 5.80 -45.87 16.85
N ALA A 38 6.83 -46.68 16.65
CA ALA A 38 7.91 -46.40 15.70
C ALA A 38 7.93 -47.43 14.57
N GLY A 39 8.32 -46.96 13.38
CA GLY A 39 8.70 -47.79 12.24
C GLY A 39 7.59 -48.10 11.24
N GLN A 40 7.74 -47.56 10.03
CA GLN A 40 8.10 -48.41 8.88
C GLN A 40 8.65 -47.55 7.73
N ASP A 41 9.81 -47.93 7.19
CA ASP A 41 10.27 -47.46 5.89
C ASP A 41 9.38 -48.04 4.79
N VAL A 42 8.94 -47.20 3.85
CA VAL A 42 8.45 -47.64 2.54
C VAL A 42 9.03 -46.73 1.46
N THR A 43 9.96 -47.26 0.68
CA THR A 43 10.49 -46.60 -0.51
C THR A 43 9.45 -46.61 -1.63
N GLY A 44 8.98 -45.43 -2.02
CA GLY A 44 8.05 -45.23 -3.14
C GLY A 44 8.55 -44.14 -4.07
N VAL A 45 8.99 -44.52 -5.28
CA VAL A 45 9.42 -43.58 -6.32
C VAL A 45 8.28 -43.32 -7.29
N THR A 46 7.90 -42.06 -7.46
CA THR A 46 7.16 -41.57 -8.63
C THR A 46 7.67 -40.18 -9.00
N ASP A 47 7.82 -39.95 -10.31
CA ASP A 47 8.28 -38.67 -10.86
C ASP A 47 7.31 -37.52 -10.55
N SER A 48 7.85 -36.33 -10.36
CA SER A 48 7.08 -35.08 -10.25
C SER A 48 7.96 -33.90 -10.66
N VAL A 49 7.68 -33.34 -11.83
CA VAL A 49 8.46 -32.24 -12.42
C VAL A 49 8.35 -30.99 -11.53
N PRO A 50 9.47 -30.43 -11.03
CA PRO A 50 9.43 -29.20 -10.25
C PRO A 50 9.18 -28.00 -11.17
N VAL A 51 7.91 -27.58 -11.29
CA VAL A 51 7.54 -26.28 -11.85
C VAL A 51 8.07 -25.20 -10.89
N GLY A 52 9.22 -24.62 -11.24
CA GLY A 52 10.07 -23.80 -10.35
C GLY A 52 9.53 -22.42 -9.99
N LEU A 53 8.36 -22.34 -9.35
CA LEU A 53 7.81 -21.11 -8.76
C LEU A 53 8.30 -20.91 -7.31
N SER A 54 9.61 -20.76 -7.14
CA SER A 54 10.26 -20.42 -5.87
C SER A 54 11.18 -19.21 -6.02
N ALA A 55 10.57 -18.06 -6.29
CA ALA A 55 11.25 -16.76 -6.27
C ALA A 55 11.46 -16.26 -4.83
N THR A 56 12.29 -16.97 -4.05
CA THR A 56 12.69 -16.54 -2.70
C THR A 56 13.35 -15.16 -2.77
N PRO A 57 12.79 -14.11 -2.11
CA PRO A 57 13.39 -12.79 -2.15
C PRO A 57 14.81 -12.80 -1.55
N PRO A 58 15.82 -12.19 -2.19
CA PRO A 58 17.19 -12.20 -1.69
C PRO A 58 17.29 -11.51 -0.33
N LYS A 59 17.84 -12.22 0.67
CA LYS A 59 17.97 -11.77 2.07
C LYS A 59 19.08 -10.71 2.27
N THR A 60 19.00 -9.60 1.56
CA THR A 60 19.93 -8.45 1.69
C THR A 60 19.23 -7.09 1.61
N SER A 61 18.00 -6.98 2.15
CA SER A 61 17.33 -5.69 2.34
C SER A 61 17.93 -4.91 3.52
N SER A 62 19.17 -4.43 3.35
CA SER A 62 19.62 -3.24 4.07
C SER A 62 18.91 -2.02 3.49
N ALA A 63 18.46 -1.11 4.35
CA ALA A 63 17.72 0.08 3.93
C ALA A 63 18.50 0.85 2.85
N PRO A 64 17.95 1.09 1.65
CA PRO A 64 18.59 1.90 0.63
C PRO A 64 19.07 3.25 1.20
N ARG A 65 20.38 3.52 1.07
CA ARG A 65 20.99 4.81 1.44
C ARG A 65 20.65 5.86 0.38
N GLY A 66 19.38 6.28 0.37
CA GLY A 66 18.77 7.04 -0.72
C GLY A 66 18.29 6.12 -1.86
N PHE A 67 17.46 6.67 -2.75
CA PHE A 67 16.94 5.96 -3.91
C PHE A 67 17.67 6.41 -5.20
N PRO A 68 18.49 5.55 -5.83
CA PRO A 68 19.32 5.92 -6.97
C PRO A 68 18.58 6.00 -8.32
N GLY A 69 17.28 5.70 -8.38
CA GLY A 69 16.49 5.71 -9.62
C GLY A 69 16.78 4.57 -10.61
N ASN A 70 17.73 3.67 -10.32
CA ASN A 70 18.08 2.50 -11.14
C ASN A 70 17.56 1.15 -10.58
N ARG A 71 16.78 1.20 -9.49
CA ARG A 71 16.07 0.05 -8.89
C ARG A 71 14.56 0.32 -8.94
N GLN A 72 13.77 -0.74 -9.09
CA GLN A 72 12.32 -0.71 -8.91
C GLN A 72 11.95 -1.41 -7.60
N TYR A 73 10.85 -0.97 -6.99
CA TYR A 73 10.39 -1.44 -5.69
C TYR A 73 8.88 -1.73 -5.75
N THR A 74 8.43 -2.77 -5.03
CA THR A 74 7.04 -2.76 -4.54
C THR A 74 7.01 -2.01 -3.21
N ILE A 75 5.93 -1.29 -2.93
CA ILE A 75 5.79 -0.51 -1.69
C ILE A 75 4.64 -1.11 -0.88
N VAL A 76 4.86 -1.36 0.41
CA VAL A 76 3.90 -1.98 1.33
C VAL A 76 3.86 -1.17 2.63
N ARG A 77 2.68 -0.83 3.15
CA ARG A 77 2.54 -0.13 4.43
C ARG A 77 2.93 -1.02 5.60
N VAL A 78 3.67 -0.48 6.57
CA VAL A 78 4.00 -1.19 7.81
C VAL A 78 2.72 -1.45 8.60
N GLY A 79 2.40 -2.73 8.83
CA GLY A 79 1.18 -3.14 9.54
C GLY A 79 0.00 -3.50 8.63
N ALA A 80 0.10 -3.27 7.32
CA ALA A 80 -0.81 -3.92 6.37
C ALA A 80 -0.48 -5.42 6.27
N PHE A 81 -1.51 -6.23 6.00
CA PHE A 81 -1.39 -7.67 5.74
C PHE A 81 -1.75 -7.89 4.27
N GLU A 82 -0.83 -8.50 3.52
CA GLU A 82 -0.92 -8.83 2.09
C GLU A 82 -1.06 -7.64 1.10
N SER A 83 -1.70 -6.53 1.47
CA SER A 83 -1.93 -5.37 0.60
C SER A 83 -0.64 -4.63 0.19
N GLY A 84 -0.45 -4.43 -1.12
CA GLY A 84 0.60 -3.60 -1.72
C GLY A 84 0.06 -2.30 -2.32
N LEU A 85 0.91 -1.27 -2.44
CA LEU A 85 0.53 -0.03 -3.11
C LEU A 85 0.42 -0.25 -4.63
N SER A 86 -0.64 0.29 -5.23
CA SER A 86 -0.82 0.36 -6.68
C SER A 86 -1.34 1.72 -7.11
N LEU A 87 -1.03 2.12 -8.35
CA LEU A 87 -1.88 3.00 -9.15
C LEU A 87 -2.70 2.12 -10.13
N PRO A 88 -3.96 1.77 -9.81
CA PRO A 88 -4.88 1.11 -10.75
C PRO A 88 -5.29 2.05 -11.89
N ASP A 89 -5.99 1.51 -12.88
CA ASP A 89 -6.46 2.30 -14.05
C ASP A 89 -7.54 3.33 -13.70
N SER A 90 -8.10 3.29 -12.48
CA SER A 90 -8.87 4.39 -11.88
C SER A 90 -8.03 5.66 -11.64
N GLY A 91 -6.70 5.56 -11.73
CA GLY A 91 -5.76 6.68 -11.68
C GLY A 91 -5.50 7.24 -10.29
N ARG A 92 -5.99 6.60 -9.21
CA ARG A 92 -5.79 7.00 -7.81
C ARG A 92 -4.93 5.98 -7.08
N LEU A 93 -3.98 6.42 -6.25
CA LEU A 93 -3.18 5.53 -5.42
C LEU A 93 -4.08 4.81 -4.41
N ALA A 94 -3.88 3.50 -4.27
CA ALA A 94 -4.62 2.62 -3.38
C ALA A 94 -3.68 1.54 -2.81
N GLU A 95 -4.13 0.87 -1.75
CA GLU A 95 -3.62 -0.44 -1.36
C GLU A 95 -4.52 -1.50 -2.02
N VAL A 96 -3.92 -2.56 -2.56
CA VAL A 96 -4.61 -3.67 -3.26
C VAL A 96 -3.93 -5.00 -2.92
N ASP A 97 -4.70 -6.08 -2.89
CA ASP A 97 -4.22 -7.42 -2.50
C ASP A 97 -3.86 -8.30 -3.72
N ASP A 98 -4.11 -7.80 -4.93
CA ASP A 98 -3.88 -8.46 -6.22
C ASP A 98 -2.63 -7.91 -6.95
N ASP A 99 -2.47 -8.20 -8.24
CA ASP A 99 -1.38 -7.70 -9.09
C ASP A 99 -1.77 -6.51 -9.99
N GLN A 100 -2.95 -5.92 -9.78
CA GLN A 100 -3.57 -5.00 -10.73
C GLN A 100 -2.94 -3.60 -10.72
N GLY A 101 -2.92 -2.97 -11.90
CA GLY A 101 -2.42 -1.62 -12.10
C GLY A 101 -0.90 -1.51 -12.13
N ARG A 102 -0.36 -0.46 -11.49
CA ARG A 102 1.04 -0.07 -11.52
C ARG A 102 1.65 -0.16 -10.12
N GLN A 103 2.27 -1.30 -9.83
CA GLN A 103 2.86 -1.65 -8.52
C GLN A 103 4.39 -1.59 -8.48
N LEU A 104 5.05 -1.38 -9.62
CA LEU A 104 6.51 -1.30 -9.72
C LEU A 104 6.93 0.18 -9.73
N PHE A 105 7.48 0.65 -8.62
CA PHE A 105 7.81 2.06 -8.40
C PHE A 105 9.31 2.32 -8.50
N VAL A 106 9.69 3.39 -9.20
CA VAL A 106 11.09 3.85 -9.35
C VAL A 106 11.18 5.29 -8.86
N PRO A 107 11.55 5.54 -7.59
CA PRO A 107 11.85 6.87 -7.10
C PRO A 107 13.12 7.39 -7.79
N THR A 108 12.95 8.31 -8.75
CA THR A 108 14.03 8.92 -9.51
C THR A 108 14.47 10.20 -8.79
N PRO A 109 15.73 10.34 -8.34
CA PRO A 109 16.16 11.51 -7.57
C PRO A 109 16.17 12.78 -8.43
N LEU A 110 15.75 13.90 -7.82
CA LEU A 110 15.73 15.24 -8.40
C LEU A 110 16.76 16.18 -7.77
N GLY A 111 17.51 15.70 -6.77
CA GLY A 111 18.33 16.52 -5.87
C GLY A 111 17.54 17.01 -4.64
N GLY A 112 18.25 17.56 -3.65
CA GLY A 112 17.63 18.16 -2.46
C GLY A 112 16.74 17.23 -1.61
N GLY A 113 16.96 15.91 -1.66
CA GLY A 113 16.10 14.92 -0.98
C GLY A 113 14.78 14.60 -1.70
N LYS A 114 14.51 15.21 -2.86
CA LYS A 114 13.28 15.05 -3.64
C LYS A 114 13.40 13.98 -4.72
N TYR A 115 12.28 13.36 -5.03
CA TYR A 115 12.14 12.24 -5.96
C TYR A 115 10.90 12.41 -6.84
N LEU A 116 11.03 12.03 -8.12
CA LEU A 116 9.91 11.76 -9.01
C LEU A 116 9.58 10.26 -8.93
N ILE A 117 8.45 9.90 -8.33
CA ILE A 117 8.02 8.51 -8.18
C ILE A 117 7.31 8.05 -9.46
N LYS A 118 8.06 7.34 -10.32
CA LYS A 118 7.53 6.68 -11.53
C LYS A 118 6.86 5.36 -11.16
N ALA A 119 5.75 5.04 -11.79
CA ALA A 119 4.96 3.81 -11.58
C ALA A 119 4.74 3.06 -12.90
N TYR A 120 5.21 1.83 -12.96
CA TYR A 120 5.13 0.92 -14.11
C TYR A 120 4.14 -0.22 -13.80
N SER A 121 3.35 -0.63 -14.79
CA SER A 121 2.70 -1.95 -14.76
C SER A 121 3.58 -2.96 -15.50
N ARG A 122 3.39 -4.24 -15.20
CA ARG A 122 4.13 -5.36 -15.81
C ARG A 122 3.98 -5.42 -17.35
N ALA A 123 2.91 -4.83 -17.89
CA ALA A 123 2.59 -4.83 -19.33
C ALA A 123 2.74 -3.46 -20.04
N SER A 124 2.89 -2.35 -19.30
CA SER A 124 2.87 -1.01 -19.90
C SER A 124 4.14 -0.63 -20.68
N ALA A 125 3.97 0.14 -21.76
CA ALA A 125 5.09 0.66 -22.56
C ALA A 125 5.91 1.74 -21.84
N GLY A 126 5.36 2.42 -20.82
CA GLY A 126 6.03 3.49 -20.10
C GLY A 126 5.36 3.86 -18.76
N PRO A 127 6.06 4.62 -17.90
CA PRO A 127 5.57 4.98 -16.57
C PRO A 127 4.52 6.09 -16.59
N LEU A 128 3.67 6.09 -15.56
CA LEU A 128 2.98 7.30 -15.09
C LEU A 128 3.64 7.71 -13.78
N CYS A 129 3.67 9.00 -13.46
CA CYS A 129 4.24 9.49 -12.21
C CYS A 129 3.15 9.77 -11.18
N TRP A 130 3.50 9.62 -9.91
CA TRP A 130 2.68 10.07 -8.78
C TRP A 130 2.55 11.60 -8.85
N ARG A 131 1.36 12.10 -8.56
CA ARG A 131 1.05 13.53 -8.50
C ARG A 131 0.01 13.82 -7.44
N VAL A 132 0.27 14.80 -6.59
CA VAL A 132 -0.74 15.28 -5.63
C VAL A 132 -1.90 15.96 -6.36
N HIS A 133 -3.09 15.48 -6.06
CA HIS A 133 -4.36 16.05 -6.46
C HIS A 133 -5.03 16.64 -5.20
N ASN A 134 -5.36 17.93 -5.25
CA ASN A 134 -6.28 18.53 -4.30
C ASN A 134 -7.70 18.43 -4.90
N PRO A 135 -8.62 17.64 -4.31
CA PRO A 135 -10.00 17.50 -4.75
C PRO A 135 -10.96 18.58 -4.21
N GLY A 136 -10.47 19.57 -3.47
CA GLY A 136 -11.24 20.66 -2.86
C GLY A 136 -11.57 20.43 -1.38
N ASP A 137 -11.86 21.53 -0.68
CA ASP A 137 -11.78 21.77 0.77
C ASP A 137 -12.47 20.74 1.71
N THR A 138 -13.39 19.92 1.19
CA THR A 138 -14.13 18.90 1.97
C THR A 138 -13.59 17.49 1.80
N ARG A 139 -12.51 17.31 1.05
CA ARG A 139 -11.91 15.99 0.73
C ARG A 139 -10.39 16.02 0.92
N PRO A 140 -9.78 14.94 1.45
CA PRO A 140 -8.35 14.88 1.71
C PRO A 140 -7.54 14.91 0.41
N LEU A 141 -6.27 15.32 0.49
CA LEU A 141 -5.36 15.28 -0.65
C LEU A 141 -5.12 13.83 -1.09
N GLU A 142 -5.00 13.60 -2.39
CA GLU A 142 -4.83 12.26 -2.96
C GLU A 142 -3.57 12.20 -3.82
N VAL A 143 -2.91 11.03 -3.89
CA VAL A 143 -1.96 10.75 -4.96
C VAL A 143 -2.71 10.18 -6.15
N ARG A 144 -2.48 10.74 -7.34
CA ARG A 144 -3.04 10.26 -8.61
C ARG A 144 -1.95 10.09 -9.67
N ALA A 145 -2.25 9.31 -10.71
CA ALA A 145 -1.38 9.11 -11.85
C ALA A 145 -1.37 10.34 -12.77
N ALA A 146 -0.21 10.69 -13.31
CA ALA A 146 -0.05 11.76 -14.29
C ALA A 146 1.10 11.48 -15.27
N THR A 147 1.16 12.24 -16.37
CA THR A 147 2.37 12.34 -17.19
C THR A 147 3.52 12.89 -16.33
N CYS A 148 4.65 12.20 -16.35
CA CYS A 148 5.85 12.56 -15.60
C CYS A 148 6.37 13.96 -15.96
N LYS A 149 6.50 14.82 -14.95
CA LYS A 149 7.05 16.17 -15.05
C LYS A 149 7.94 16.46 -13.84
N THR A 150 9.22 16.69 -14.07
CA THR A 150 10.21 16.96 -13.01
C THR A 150 10.04 18.34 -12.37
N ASP A 151 9.39 19.26 -13.09
CA ASP A 151 9.13 20.66 -12.74
C ASP A 151 7.78 20.90 -12.05
N ASP A 152 6.81 19.98 -12.13
CA ASP A 152 5.52 20.09 -11.41
C ASP A 152 5.76 19.77 -9.92
N PRO A 153 5.67 20.74 -8.99
CA PRO A 153 6.02 20.51 -7.57
C PRO A 153 5.13 19.46 -6.90
N ARG A 154 3.93 19.19 -7.43
CA ARG A 154 3.03 18.12 -6.99
C ARG A 154 3.54 16.71 -7.34
N GLN A 155 4.59 16.58 -8.15
CA GLN A 155 5.23 15.31 -8.49
C GLN A 155 6.59 15.13 -7.77
N GLN A 156 7.03 16.12 -6.99
CA GLN A 156 8.30 16.10 -6.26
C GLN A 156 8.08 15.60 -4.83
N PHE A 157 8.13 14.28 -4.64
CA PHE A 157 7.94 13.66 -3.32
C PHE A 157 9.26 13.60 -2.54
N GLU A 158 9.19 13.78 -1.23
CA GLU A 158 10.29 13.51 -0.31
C GLU A 158 10.10 12.12 0.28
N ILE A 159 11.20 11.37 0.44
CA ILE A 159 11.19 10.04 1.03
C ILE A 159 12.31 9.98 2.08
N VAL A 160 11.91 9.89 3.35
CA VAL A 160 12.81 9.95 4.51
C VAL A 160 12.65 8.71 5.37
N ALA A 161 13.72 8.27 6.05
CA ALA A 161 13.65 7.12 6.93
C ALA A 161 12.76 7.42 8.15
N ALA A 162 11.85 6.50 8.48
CA ALA A 162 11.00 6.59 9.66
C ALA A 162 11.75 6.06 10.90
N THR A 163 11.61 6.75 12.05
CA THR A 163 12.23 6.39 13.32
C THR A 163 11.66 5.07 13.87
N SER A 164 12.25 3.95 13.45
CA SER A 164 11.73 2.60 13.69
C SER A 164 12.84 1.55 13.67
N THR A 165 12.65 0.43 14.37
CA THR A 165 13.63 -0.67 14.47
C THR A 165 13.75 -1.51 13.20
N THR A 166 12.74 -1.48 12.34
CA THR A 166 12.75 -2.11 11.01
C THR A 166 12.82 -1.04 9.94
N PRO A 167 13.65 -1.18 8.89
CA PRO A 167 13.65 -0.26 7.75
C PRO A 167 12.24 0.05 7.22
N SER A 168 11.84 1.31 7.36
CA SER A 168 10.62 1.87 6.80
C SER A 168 10.79 3.36 6.54
N TYR A 169 9.94 3.93 5.70
CA TYR A 169 10.07 5.29 5.17
C TYR A 169 8.75 6.05 5.30
N LEU A 170 8.86 7.35 5.53
CA LEU A 170 7.79 8.31 5.34
C LEU A 170 7.87 8.84 3.91
N ILE A 171 6.71 9.03 3.28
CA ILE A 171 6.59 9.64 1.95
C ILE A 171 5.76 10.90 2.10
N SER A 172 6.21 12.03 1.56
CA SER A 172 5.52 13.32 1.68
C SER A 172 5.63 14.18 0.43
N ASN A 173 4.78 15.20 0.33
CA ASN A 173 4.90 16.29 -0.64
C ASN A 173 4.47 17.59 0.04
N ALA A 174 5.32 18.62 -0.03
CA ALA A 174 5.05 19.96 0.54
C ALA A 174 4.59 19.97 2.01
N GLY A 175 5.08 19.03 2.84
CA GLY A 175 4.70 18.91 4.26
C GLY A 175 3.49 18.00 4.54
N ALA A 176 2.71 17.63 3.52
CA ALA A 176 1.67 16.61 3.65
C ALA A 176 2.26 15.20 3.56
N PHE A 177 1.96 14.32 4.52
CA PHE A 177 2.48 12.96 4.61
C PHE A 177 1.47 11.93 4.11
N LEU A 178 1.96 10.91 3.39
CA LEU A 178 1.15 9.81 2.90
C LEU A 178 0.78 8.91 4.08
N ARG A 179 -0.52 8.66 4.25
CA ARG A 179 -1.05 7.83 5.34
C ARG A 179 -2.28 7.06 4.89
N ASP A 180 -2.64 6.03 5.65
CA ASP A 180 -3.94 5.39 5.55
C ASP A 180 -5.01 6.14 6.37
N SER A 181 -6.25 6.00 5.92
CA SER A 181 -7.47 6.54 6.54
C SER A 181 -8.62 5.55 6.33
N ALA A 182 -9.18 5.03 7.43
CA ALA A 182 -10.30 4.09 7.41
C ALA A 182 -11.59 4.61 6.73
N ARG A 183 -11.63 5.88 6.30
CA ARG A 183 -12.74 6.49 5.53
C ARG A 183 -12.36 6.85 4.08
N SER A 184 -11.09 6.76 3.70
CA SER A 184 -10.59 7.31 2.42
C SER A 184 -9.40 6.56 1.81
N GLY A 185 -8.98 5.45 2.40
CA GLY A 185 -7.76 4.72 2.05
C GLY A 185 -6.53 5.61 2.13
N LEU A 186 -5.58 5.41 1.20
CA LEU A 186 -4.39 6.25 1.10
C LEU A 186 -4.74 7.71 0.79
N ILE A 187 -4.23 8.62 1.61
CA ILE A 187 -4.37 10.07 1.49
C ILE A 187 -3.06 10.76 1.84
N LEU A 188 -2.93 12.02 1.46
CA LEU A 188 -1.92 12.95 1.97
C LEU A 188 -2.58 13.87 3.01
N GLU A 189 -1.91 14.08 4.14
CA GLU A 189 -2.42 14.92 5.24
C GLU A 189 -1.29 15.79 5.82
N GLU A 190 -1.56 17.09 6.01
CA GLU A 190 -0.66 18.00 6.72
C GLU A 190 -0.78 17.78 8.23
N LEU A 191 0.33 17.48 8.90
CA LEU A 191 0.32 17.02 10.30
C LEU A 191 0.64 18.11 11.33
N GLY A 192 1.22 19.24 10.90
CA GLY A 192 1.78 20.23 11.81
C GLY A 192 2.85 19.59 12.72
N ASP A 193 2.68 19.73 14.03
CA ASP A 193 3.56 19.12 15.05
C ASP A 193 3.23 17.64 15.36
N ALA A 194 2.18 17.07 14.76
CA ALA A 194 1.77 15.68 15.03
C ALA A 194 2.71 14.66 14.34
N PRO A 195 3.04 13.54 15.00
CA PRO A 195 3.92 12.52 14.42
C PRO A 195 3.21 11.74 13.28
N PRO A 196 3.91 11.44 12.17
CA PRO A 196 3.39 10.60 11.08
C PRO A 196 2.89 9.23 11.54
N THR A 197 1.63 8.91 11.21
CA THR A 197 0.91 7.71 11.65
C THR A 197 1.03 6.52 10.69
N SER A 198 1.87 6.60 9.66
CA SER A 198 2.06 5.55 8.66
C SER A 198 3.48 5.61 8.09
N SER A 199 4.08 4.45 7.88
CA SER A 199 5.34 4.31 7.16
C SER A 199 5.29 3.12 6.21
N PHE A 200 6.20 3.10 5.23
CA PHE A 200 6.16 2.18 4.10
C PHE A 200 7.50 1.46 3.94
N ARG A 201 7.46 0.17 3.63
CA ARG A 201 8.62 -0.63 3.23
C ARG A 201 8.74 -0.58 1.71
N PHE A 202 9.96 -0.33 1.23
CA PHE A 202 10.32 -0.40 -0.18
C PHE A 202 11.03 -1.74 -0.40
N ASN A 203 10.32 -2.73 -0.93
CA ASN A 203 10.86 -4.06 -1.20
C ASN A 203 11.51 -4.04 -2.58
N ASP A 204 12.83 -4.24 -2.64
CA ASP A 204 13.59 -4.17 -3.89
C ASP A 204 13.19 -5.31 -4.84
N ASN A 205 12.70 -4.93 -6.03
CA ASN A 205 12.23 -5.83 -7.09
C ASN A 205 13.18 -5.76 -8.32
N GLY A 206 14.47 -5.53 -8.08
CA GLY A 206 15.53 -5.59 -9.07
C GLY A 206 15.78 -4.27 -9.83
N PRO A 207 16.47 -4.34 -10.99
CA PRO A 207 16.74 -3.17 -11.83
C PRO A 207 15.46 -2.47 -12.26
N ALA A 208 15.48 -1.13 -12.29
CA ALA A 208 14.43 -0.36 -12.94
C ALA A 208 14.40 -0.67 -14.45
N PRO A 209 13.23 -0.57 -15.12
CA PRO A 209 13.17 -0.70 -16.56
C PRO A 209 14.07 0.34 -17.23
N ALA A 210 14.94 -0.10 -18.14
CA ALA A 210 15.70 0.81 -18.99
C ALA A 210 14.74 1.75 -19.74
N ASN A 211 15.12 3.02 -19.91
CA ASN A 211 14.32 3.99 -20.65
C ASN A 211 14.06 3.44 -22.07
N ARG A 212 12.79 3.22 -22.40
CA ARG A 212 12.29 2.91 -23.74
C ARG A 212 11.66 4.17 -24.34
#